data_AF-A0A3M5U432-F1
#
_entry.id   AF-A0A3M5U432-F1
#
_cell.length_a   1.000
_cell.length_b   1.000
_cell.length_c   1.000
_cell.angle_alpha   90.00
_cell.angle_beta   90.00
_cell.angle_gamma   90.00
#
_symmetry.space_group_name_H-M   'P 1'
#
loop_
_entity.id
_entity.type
_entity.pdbx_description
1 polymer ?
#
loop_
_entity_poly.entity_id
_entity_poly.type
_entity_poly.pdbx_seq_one_letter_code
_entity_poly.pdbx_strand_id
1 'polypeptide(L)'
;MLFRDGRFEVFFVLDEGRRLNDEWREELARRRSAFSLSQLVRREAKPKRIPASELLHRLAPTLRKKSTNYRERGIDLSGLDIIAFASLKREVLDLNSHFPPPTEYLRQGWRSLSLVGPTFARVLFAHPGAPDFLRTNLGRSVVFDVGISL
;
A
#
# COMPACT_ATOMS: atom_id res chain seq x y z
N MET A 1 -12.60 0.77 7.95
CA MET A 1 -13.48 -0.25 7.32
C MET A 1 -13.57 -1.43 8.26
N LEU A 2 -14.76 -2.02 8.44
CA LEU A 2 -14.92 -3.27 9.18
C LEU A 2 -15.11 -4.42 8.20
N PHE A 3 -14.41 -5.54 8.41
CA PHE A 3 -14.63 -6.77 7.66
C PHE A 3 -14.31 -7.96 8.54
N ARG A 4 -15.32 -8.78 8.82
CA ARG A 4 -15.26 -9.81 9.88
C ARG A 4 -14.77 -9.15 11.18
N ASP A 5 -13.79 -9.74 11.83
CA ASP A 5 -13.18 -9.22 13.07
C ASP A 5 -12.08 -8.18 12.82
N GLY A 6 -11.82 -7.85 11.56
CA GLY A 6 -10.82 -6.88 11.12
C GLY A 6 -11.30 -5.44 11.21
N ARG A 7 -10.45 -4.56 11.74
CA ARG A 7 -10.69 -3.11 11.86
C ARG A 7 -9.66 -2.38 11.01
N PHE A 8 -9.97 -2.27 9.73
CA PHE A 8 -9.04 -1.80 8.73
C PHE A 8 -8.92 -0.29 8.67
N GLU A 9 -7.70 0.19 8.82
CA GLU A 9 -7.27 1.57 8.56
C GLU A 9 -6.44 1.57 7.28
N VAL A 10 -6.94 2.25 6.25
CA VAL A 10 -6.34 2.24 4.91
C VAL A 10 -5.66 3.57 4.66
N PHE A 11 -4.46 3.53 4.09
CA PHE A 11 -3.80 4.73 3.57
C PHE A 11 -3.05 4.44 2.28
N PHE A 12 -2.75 5.51 1.55
CA PHE A 12 -2.12 5.43 0.23
C PHE A 12 -0.64 5.80 0.32
N VAL A 13 0.19 5.04 -0.39
CA VAL A 13 1.60 5.34 -0.66
C VAL A 13 1.71 5.55 -2.18
N LEU A 14 1.90 6.81 -2.57
CA LEU A 14 1.96 7.26 -3.96
C LEU A 14 3.33 7.88 -4.24
N ASP A 15 3.69 8.08 -5.52
CA ASP A 15 4.89 8.86 -5.86
C ASP A 15 4.75 10.31 -5.35
N GLU A 16 5.89 10.94 -5.08
CA GLU A 16 5.95 12.34 -4.66
C GLU A 16 5.23 13.27 -5.66
N GLY A 17 4.41 14.18 -5.14
CA GLY A 17 3.60 15.10 -5.96
C GLY A 17 2.34 14.49 -6.58
N ARG A 18 2.12 13.16 -6.49
CA ARG A 18 0.86 12.54 -6.95
C ARG A 18 -0.24 12.68 -5.91
N ARG A 19 -1.42 13.09 -6.36
CA ARG A 19 -2.66 13.08 -5.57
C ARG A 19 -3.70 12.25 -6.29
N LEU A 20 -4.41 11.41 -5.53
CA LEU A 20 -5.43 10.50 -6.06
C LEU A 20 -6.51 11.22 -6.90
N ASN A 21 -6.85 12.46 -6.54
CA ASN A 21 -7.91 13.24 -7.20
C ASN A 21 -7.52 13.80 -8.57
N ASP A 22 -6.22 13.96 -8.85
CA ASP A 22 -5.75 14.56 -10.10
C ASP A 22 -5.83 13.54 -11.25
N GLU A 23 -5.61 12.25 -10.95
CA GLU A 23 -5.68 11.18 -11.94
C GLU A 23 -7.10 10.94 -12.46
N TRP A 24 -8.12 10.97 -11.59
CA TRP A 24 -9.51 10.86 -12.02
C TRP A 24 -9.92 12.00 -12.96
N ARG A 25 -9.43 13.23 -12.71
CA ARG A 25 -9.70 14.39 -13.59
C ARG A 25 -8.97 14.26 -14.92
N GLU A 26 -7.71 13.86 -14.92
CA GLU A 26 -6.92 13.65 -16.15
C GLU A 26 -7.48 12.51 -17.01
N GLU A 27 -7.95 11.43 -16.38
CA GLU A 27 -8.54 10.28 -17.06
C GLU A 27 -9.91 10.64 -17.69
N LEU A 28 -10.75 11.39 -16.98
CA LEU A 28 -12.03 11.94 -17.49
C LEU A 28 -11.83 12.93 -18.64
N ALA A 29 -10.85 13.83 -18.51
CA ALA A 29 -10.52 14.80 -19.54
C ALA A 29 -9.99 14.11 -20.81
N ARG A 30 -9.20 13.03 -20.66
CA ARG A 30 -8.65 12.26 -21.79
C ARG A 30 -9.70 11.42 -22.51
N ARG A 31 -10.60 10.76 -21.78
CA ARG A 31 -11.74 10.04 -22.39
C ARG A 31 -12.63 10.96 -23.21
N ARG A 32 -12.69 12.25 -22.85
CA ARG A 32 -13.41 13.27 -23.62
C ARG A 32 -12.63 13.82 -24.82
N SER A 33 -11.30 13.63 -24.92
CA SER A 33 -10.45 14.27 -25.94
C SER A 33 -9.74 13.33 -26.91
N ALA A 34 -9.85 12.00 -26.75
CA ALA A 34 -9.17 11.04 -27.62
C ALA A 34 -9.84 10.92 -29.01
N PHE A 35 -9.23 11.49 -30.05
CA PHE A 35 -9.69 11.41 -31.45
C PHE A 35 -8.76 10.57 -32.37
N SER A 36 -7.66 9.97 -31.87
CA SER A 36 -6.82 9.06 -32.68
C SER A 36 -6.02 8.01 -31.88
N LEU A 37 -5.79 6.83 -32.48
CA LEU A 37 -5.06 5.67 -31.92
C LEU A 37 -3.58 5.94 -31.60
N SER A 38 -2.93 6.85 -32.34
CA SER A 38 -1.52 7.20 -32.13
C SER A 38 -1.29 8.08 -30.89
N GLN A 39 -2.33 8.76 -30.39
CA GLN A 39 -2.28 9.54 -29.16
C GLN A 39 -2.47 8.69 -27.88
N LEU A 40 -2.85 7.42 -28.02
CA LEU A 40 -2.96 6.45 -26.92
C LEU A 40 -1.63 5.76 -26.59
N VAL A 41 -0.63 5.83 -27.47
CA VAL A 41 0.67 5.19 -27.26
C VAL A 41 1.53 6.07 -26.37
N ARG A 42 1.52 5.79 -25.07
CA ARG A 42 2.52 6.37 -24.17
C ARG A 42 3.85 5.62 -24.33
N ARG A 43 4.93 6.38 -24.53
CA ARG A 43 6.27 5.92 -24.13
C ARG A 43 6.39 6.11 -22.62
N GLU A 44 5.68 5.29 -21.84
CA GLU A 44 5.94 5.26 -20.39
C GLU A 44 7.34 4.70 -20.16
N ALA A 45 8.15 5.47 -19.44
CA ALA A 45 9.46 4.99 -19.01
C ALA A 45 9.27 3.69 -18.24
N LYS A 46 10.08 2.67 -18.53
CA LYS A 46 10.02 1.41 -17.80
C LYS A 46 10.17 1.70 -16.30
N PRO A 47 9.23 1.23 -15.46
CA PRO A 47 9.29 1.54 -14.05
C PRO A 47 10.56 0.94 -13.44
N LYS A 48 11.20 1.71 -12.58
CA LYS A 48 12.42 1.28 -11.87
C LYS A 48 12.04 0.28 -10.78
N ARG A 49 12.80 -0.80 -10.64
CA ARG A 49 12.63 -1.71 -9.51
C ARG A 49 13.18 -1.08 -8.22
N ILE A 50 12.39 -1.13 -7.15
CA ILE A 50 12.81 -0.70 -5.81
C ILE A 50 12.82 -1.88 -4.85
N PRO A 51 13.77 -1.97 -3.92
CA PRO A 51 13.76 -3.01 -2.90
C PRO A 51 12.64 -2.80 -1.89
N ALA A 52 12.25 -3.87 -1.20
CA ALA A 52 11.23 -3.86 -0.16
C ALA A 52 11.57 -2.88 0.97
N SER A 53 12.84 -2.78 1.35
CA SER A 53 13.31 -1.82 2.36
C SER A 53 12.98 -0.37 2.01
N GLU A 54 13.10 0.01 0.73
CA GLU A 54 12.78 1.35 0.26
C GLU A 54 11.28 1.59 0.28
N LEU A 55 10.48 0.61 -0.16
CA LEU A 55 9.02 0.71 -0.05
C LEU A 55 8.60 0.89 1.41
N LEU A 56 9.13 0.07 2.34
CA LEU A 56 8.86 0.21 3.77
C LEU A 56 9.22 1.61 4.27
N HIS A 57 10.39 2.14 3.92
CA HIS A 57 10.78 3.49 4.32
C HIS A 57 9.72 4.56 3.96
N ARG A 58 9.05 4.43 2.81
CA ARG A 58 7.98 5.35 2.37
C ARG A 58 6.71 5.28 3.21
N LEU A 59 6.46 4.18 3.93
CA LEU A 59 5.34 4.08 4.87
C LEU A 59 5.59 4.89 6.15
N ALA A 60 6.86 5.06 6.54
CA ALA A 60 7.22 5.57 7.86
C ALA A 60 6.64 6.95 8.19
N PRO A 61 6.68 7.98 7.31
CA PRO A 61 6.13 9.30 7.64
C PRO A 61 4.64 9.25 7.97
N THR A 62 3.86 8.52 7.18
CA THR A 62 2.40 8.41 7.36
C THR A 62 2.06 7.61 8.62
N LEU A 63 2.75 6.50 8.85
CA LEU A 63 2.52 5.66 10.02
C LEU A 63 2.94 6.36 11.33
N ARG A 64 4.06 7.09 11.33
CA ARG A 64 4.47 7.93 12.47
C ARG A 64 3.40 8.97 12.78
N LYS A 65 2.98 9.74 11.79
CA LYS A 65 1.92 10.76 11.96
C LYS A 65 0.61 10.14 12.48
N LYS A 66 0.16 9.02 11.91
CA LYS A 66 -1.06 8.34 12.36
C LYS A 66 -0.94 7.83 13.80
N SER A 67 0.15 7.13 14.12
CA SER A 67 0.34 6.57 15.47
C SER A 67 0.40 7.67 16.53
N THR A 68 1.07 8.80 16.28
CA THR A 68 1.07 9.96 17.18
C THR A 68 -0.33 10.53 17.33
N ASN A 69 -0.99 10.91 16.22
CA ASN A 69 -2.31 11.54 16.26
C ASN A 69 -3.37 10.66 16.93
N TYR A 70 -3.28 9.33 16.77
CA TYR A 70 -4.24 8.40 17.35
C TYR A 70 -4.01 8.24 18.85
N ARG A 71 -2.76 8.18 19.31
CA ARG A 71 -2.44 8.16 20.74
C ARG A 71 -2.90 9.45 21.42
N GLU A 72 -2.67 10.60 20.81
CA GLU A 72 -3.15 11.89 21.32
C GLU A 72 -4.68 11.94 21.46
N ARG A 73 -5.40 11.17 20.63
CA ARG A 73 -6.86 11.04 20.65
C ARG A 73 -7.36 9.89 21.53
N GLY A 74 -6.48 9.18 22.25
CA GLY A 74 -6.84 8.03 23.08
C GLY A 74 -7.32 6.80 22.29
N ILE A 75 -6.96 6.70 21.00
CA ILE A 75 -7.33 5.56 20.15
C ILE A 75 -6.33 4.44 20.37
N ASP A 76 -6.83 3.25 20.72
CA ASP A 76 -6.03 2.05 20.87
C ASP A 76 -5.58 1.50 19.51
N LEU A 77 -4.28 1.54 19.26
CA LEU A 77 -3.64 1.05 18.04
C LEU A 77 -3.66 -0.49 17.95
N SER A 78 -3.68 -1.16 19.09
CA SER A 78 -3.64 -2.63 19.17
C SER A 78 -4.93 -3.28 18.68
N GLY A 79 -5.98 -2.48 18.46
CA GLY A 79 -7.22 -2.88 17.82
C GLY A 79 -7.30 -2.57 16.32
N LEU A 80 -6.26 -2.00 15.70
CA LEU A 80 -6.28 -1.53 14.30
C LEU A 80 -5.41 -2.36 13.37
N ASP A 81 -5.98 -2.74 12.23
CA ASP A 81 -5.31 -3.47 11.14
C ASP A 81 -4.97 -2.51 10.01
N ILE A 82 -3.69 -2.29 9.76
CA ILE A 82 -3.28 -1.31 8.75
C ILE A 82 -3.18 -1.96 7.36
N ILE A 83 -3.73 -1.28 6.36
CA ILE A 83 -3.49 -1.57 4.94
C ILE A 83 -2.83 -0.36 4.29
N ALA A 84 -1.58 -0.53 3.84
CA ALA A 84 -0.90 0.43 3.00
C ALA A 84 -1.12 0.05 1.52
N PHE A 85 -1.91 0.85 0.82
CA PHE A 85 -2.08 0.71 -0.62
C PHE A 85 -0.94 1.44 -1.35
N ALA A 86 0.04 0.68 -1.84
CA ALA A 86 1.21 1.17 -2.55
C ALA A 86 1.00 1.12 -4.07
N SER A 87 0.76 2.28 -4.67
CA SER A 87 0.57 2.43 -6.11
C SER A 87 1.56 3.43 -6.67
N LEU A 88 2.72 2.93 -7.04
CA LEU A 88 3.82 3.71 -7.61
C LEU A 88 3.77 3.59 -9.14
N LYS A 89 3.82 4.72 -9.85
CA LYS A 89 3.74 4.77 -11.32
C LYS A 89 5.10 4.63 -11.96
N ARG A 90 6.14 5.19 -11.32
CA ARG A 90 7.50 5.19 -11.84
C ARG A 90 8.33 4.02 -11.35
N GLU A 91 7.80 3.27 -10.39
CA GLU A 91 8.53 2.25 -9.68
C GLU A 91 7.66 1.02 -9.43
N VAL A 92 8.31 -0.13 -9.39
CA VAL A 92 7.67 -1.41 -9.06
C VAL A 92 8.49 -2.08 -7.97
N LEU A 93 7.80 -2.68 -7.01
CA LEU A 93 8.44 -3.45 -5.96
C LEU A 93 9.17 -4.66 -6.54
N ASP A 94 10.45 -4.80 -6.20
CA ASP A 94 11.19 -6.04 -6.43
C ASP A 94 10.81 -7.08 -5.37
N LEU A 95 9.89 -7.97 -5.72
CA LEU A 95 9.42 -9.02 -4.82
C LEU A 95 10.48 -10.07 -4.47
N ASN A 96 11.59 -10.12 -5.22
CA ASN A 96 12.74 -10.97 -4.89
C ASN A 96 13.63 -10.36 -3.81
N SER A 97 13.46 -9.07 -3.51
CA SER A 97 14.24 -8.41 -2.47
C SER A 97 13.77 -8.85 -1.08
N HIS A 98 14.72 -8.95 -0.15
CA HIS A 98 14.42 -9.30 1.24
C HIS A 98 13.58 -8.20 1.91
N PHE A 99 12.48 -8.62 2.55
CA PHE A 99 11.70 -7.74 3.43
C PHE A 99 12.38 -7.67 4.81
N PRO A 100 12.99 -6.54 5.19
CA PRO A 100 13.60 -6.43 6.50
C PRO A 100 12.54 -6.52 7.60
N PRO A 101 12.91 -6.98 8.82
CA PRO A 101 11.99 -7.01 9.95
C PRO A 101 11.32 -5.65 10.18
N PRO A 102 9.97 -5.58 10.28
CA PRO A 102 9.22 -4.33 10.39
C PRO A 102 9.26 -3.73 11.81
N THR A 103 10.46 -3.67 12.42
CA THR A 103 10.63 -3.36 13.86
C THR A 103 10.10 -1.99 14.25
N GLU A 104 10.23 -0.98 13.39
CA GLU A 104 9.66 0.36 13.64
C GLU A 104 8.14 0.29 13.78
N TYR A 105 7.47 -0.43 12.89
CA TYR A 105 6.01 -0.51 12.85
C TYR A 105 5.46 -1.40 13.98
N LEU A 106 6.20 -2.45 14.35
CA LEU A 106 5.89 -3.25 15.54
C LEU A 106 5.91 -2.39 16.81
N ARG A 107 6.91 -1.50 16.97
CA ARG A 107 7.01 -0.57 18.11
C ARG A 107 5.89 0.48 18.13
N GLN A 108 5.19 0.69 17.03
CA GLN A 108 4.04 1.59 17.00
C GLN A 108 2.80 0.95 17.66
N GLY A 109 2.73 -0.38 17.77
CA GLY A 109 1.66 -1.06 18.51
C GLY A 109 0.38 -1.33 17.70
N TRP A 110 0.47 -1.33 16.36
CA TRP A 110 -0.65 -1.75 15.51
C TRP A 110 -0.97 -3.24 15.70
N ARG A 111 -2.22 -3.65 15.47
CA ARG A 111 -2.61 -5.07 15.52
C ARG A 111 -1.99 -5.88 14.38
N SER A 112 -1.97 -5.30 13.18
CA SER A 112 -1.39 -5.87 11.98
C SER A 112 -1.01 -4.79 10.98
N LEU A 113 -0.15 -5.14 10.02
CA LEU A 113 0.20 -4.28 8.90
C LEU A 113 0.33 -5.12 7.63
N SER A 114 -0.39 -4.72 6.59
CA SER A 114 -0.37 -5.34 5.27
C SER A 114 -0.04 -4.31 4.20
N LEU A 115 0.65 -4.76 3.16
CA LEU A 115 0.89 -4.04 1.92
C LEU A 115 -0.04 -4.59 0.85
N VAL A 116 -0.63 -3.71 0.08
CA VAL A 116 -1.36 -4.05 -1.15
C VAL A 116 -0.91 -3.10 -2.22
N GLY A 117 -0.54 -3.61 -3.39
CA GLY A 117 -0.30 -2.81 -4.58
C GLY A 117 -1.03 -3.41 -5.77
N PRO A 118 -0.94 -2.77 -6.94
CA PRO A 118 -1.56 -3.30 -8.15
C PRO A 118 -1.11 -4.73 -8.43
N THR A 119 0.18 -5.06 -8.30
CA THR A 119 0.70 -6.37 -8.69
C THR A 119 0.98 -7.31 -7.52
N PHE A 120 0.69 -6.92 -6.28
CA PHE A 120 1.05 -7.74 -5.12
C PHE A 120 0.22 -7.45 -3.86
N ALA A 121 0.22 -8.40 -2.95
CA ALA A 121 -0.20 -8.20 -1.57
C ALA A 121 0.72 -8.97 -0.61
N ARG A 122 0.96 -8.42 0.59
CA ARG A 122 1.79 -9.07 1.60
C ARG A 122 1.39 -8.66 3.01
N VAL A 123 1.24 -9.61 3.93
CA VAL A 123 1.13 -9.31 5.36
C VAL A 123 2.53 -9.19 5.95
N LEU A 124 2.88 -8.02 6.48
CA LEU A 124 4.19 -7.77 7.10
C LEU A 124 4.25 -8.33 8.52
N PHE A 125 3.22 -8.05 9.32
CA PHE A 125 3.04 -8.65 10.63
C PHE A 125 1.56 -8.71 11.00
N ALA A 126 1.23 -9.66 11.88
CA ALA A 126 -0.09 -9.82 12.48
C ALA A 126 0.10 -10.39 13.90
N HIS A 127 -0.36 -9.67 14.92
CA HIS A 127 -0.30 -10.15 16.31
C HIS A 127 -1.32 -11.28 16.56
N PRO A 128 -1.20 -12.04 17.67
CA PRO A 128 -2.13 -13.14 17.97
C PRO A 128 -3.61 -12.77 17.99
N GLY A 129 -3.94 -11.52 18.36
CA GLY A 129 -5.32 -10.99 18.34
C GLY A 129 -5.79 -10.46 16.98
N ALA A 130 -4.97 -10.52 15.93
CA ALA A 130 -5.36 -10.15 14.58
C ALA A 130 -6.24 -11.23 13.93
N PRO A 131 -7.10 -10.88 12.96
CA PRO A 131 -7.92 -11.84 12.23
C PRO A 131 -7.11 -13.01 11.65
N ASP A 132 -7.68 -14.22 11.70
CA ASP A 132 -7.01 -15.46 11.30
C ASP A 132 -6.43 -15.41 9.90
N PHE A 133 -7.18 -14.85 8.95
CA PHE A 133 -6.74 -14.74 7.56
C PHE A 133 -5.50 -13.85 7.37
N LEU A 134 -5.24 -12.90 8.29
CA LEU A 134 -4.00 -12.14 8.29
C LEU A 134 -2.86 -12.96 8.89
N ARG A 135 -3.13 -13.66 10.01
CA ARG A 135 -2.14 -14.50 10.70
C ARG A 135 -1.65 -15.65 9.81
N THR A 136 -2.56 -16.32 9.10
CA THR A 136 -2.22 -17.45 8.21
C THR A 136 -1.44 -17.02 6.97
N ASN A 137 -1.42 -15.72 6.63
CA ASN A 137 -0.69 -15.18 5.48
C ASN A 137 0.55 -14.37 5.88
N LEU A 138 0.97 -14.48 7.15
CA LEU A 138 2.17 -13.79 7.66
C LEU A 138 3.40 -14.15 6.82
N GLY A 139 4.09 -13.13 6.29
CA GLY A 139 5.32 -13.32 5.52
C GLY A 139 5.12 -13.91 4.12
N ARG A 140 3.87 -14.17 3.70
CA ARG A 140 3.54 -14.60 2.34
C ARG A 140 3.32 -13.38 1.44
N SER A 141 3.99 -13.36 0.29
CA SER A 141 3.66 -12.45 -0.80
C SER A 141 2.74 -13.16 -1.79
N VAL A 142 1.63 -12.52 -2.14
CA VAL A 142 0.78 -12.90 -3.27
C VAL A 142 1.13 -11.97 -4.42
N VAL A 143 1.33 -12.52 -5.60
CA VAL A 143 1.60 -11.77 -6.84
C VAL A 143 0.37 -11.88 -7.72
N PHE A 144 -0.06 -10.76 -8.28
CA PHE A 144 -1.19 -10.71 -9.19
C PHE A 144 -0.67 -10.68 -10.61
N ASP A 145 -1.23 -11.53 -11.49
CA ASP A 145 -0.93 -11.45 -12.91
C ASP A 145 -1.48 -10.16 -13.51
N VAL A 146 -0.84 -9.71 -14.60
CA VAL A 146 -1.23 -8.50 -15.33
C VAL A 146 -2.68 -8.63 -15.79
N GLY A 147 -3.58 -7.79 -15.24
CA GLY A 147 -5.01 -7.77 -15.56
C GLY A 147 -5.93 -8.43 -14.53
N ILE A 148 -5.40 -9.06 -13.47
CA ILE A 148 -6.21 -9.60 -12.36
C ILE A 148 -6.53 -8.52 -11.30
N SER A 149 -5.76 -7.44 -11.29
CA SER A 149 -5.89 -6.32 -10.36
C SER A 149 -6.33 -5.04 -11.09
N LEU A 150 -7.51 -4.54 -10.70
CA LEU A 150 -8.11 -3.22 -11.00
C LEU A 150 -7.86 -2.64 -12.39
#